data_AF-A0A1W9R3K7-F1
#
_entry.id   AF-A0A1W9R3K7-F1
#
_cell.length_a   1.000
_cell.length_b   1.000
_cell.length_c   1.000
_cell.angle_alpha   90.00
_cell.angle_beta   90.00
_cell.angle_gamma   90.00
#
_symmetry.space_group_name_H-M   'P 1'
#
loop_
_entity.id
_entity.type
_entity.pdbx_description
1 polymer ?
#
loop_
_entity_poly.entity_id
_entity_poly.type
_entity_poly.pdbx_seq_one_letter_code
_entity_poly.pdbx_strand_id
1 'polypeptide(L)'
;MVMNFFKDDIVNEIVKRPHAYLIMQQAKTILGDENQKRQKFYNTISENQKAEFINGEIIIHSPVRQLHNQTTLFIARLLSAFVDKYSLGYTGFEKILISLTRNDYEPDICFFKKEKSKKFKSSQIIFPSPDFIIEVLSKSTEKTDRGIKFDDYEAHAIEEYWIVDPEMQTIEQYHLENNRYKEIRKSDDGVIRSFVIENFNIPVSSVFNKDLNMQALSSILSS
;
A
#
# COMPACT_ATOMS: atom_id res chain seq x y z
N MET A 1 -14.50 -8.24 -11.70
CA MET A 1 -15.86 -7.93 -11.24
C MET A 1 -15.69 -6.96 -10.09
N VAL A 2 -15.99 -5.67 -10.27
CA VAL A 2 -15.91 -4.69 -9.19
C VAL A 2 -17.02 -5.05 -8.19
N MET A 3 -16.66 -5.53 -7.00
CA MET A 3 -17.65 -5.79 -5.94
C MET A 3 -18.28 -4.46 -5.52
N ASN A 4 -19.52 -4.48 -5.03
CA ASN A 4 -20.23 -3.29 -4.56
C ASN A 4 -19.50 -2.69 -3.34
N PHE A 5 -18.52 -1.83 -3.59
CA PHE A 5 -17.72 -1.12 -2.57
C PHE A 5 -18.35 0.21 -2.15
N PHE A 6 -19.44 0.65 -2.80
CA PHE A 6 -20.08 1.90 -2.43
C PHE A 6 -20.74 1.76 -1.06
N LYS A 7 -20.05 2.29 -0.05
CA LYS A 7 -20.57 2.51 1.30
C LYS A 7 -21.72 3.52 1.33
N ASP A 8 -22.03 4.16 0.20
CA ASP A 8 -22.93 5.29 0.13
C ASP A 8 -24.03 5.10 -0.91
N ASP A 9 -25.23 5.49 -0.49
CA ASP A 9 -26.44 5.71 -1.29
C ASP A 9 -26.21 6.71 -2.45
N ILE A 10 -24.99 7.21 -2.69
CA ILE A 10 -24.68 8.26 -3.67
C ILE A 10 -25.09 7.90 -5.09
N VAL A 11 -24.94 6.63 -5.49
CA VAL A 11 -25.42 6.18 -6.81
C VAL A 11 -26.95 6.31 -6.87
N ASN A 12 -27.65 5.89 -5.80
CA ASN A 12 -29.10 6.04 -5.73
C ASN A 12 -29.50 7.52 -5.63
N GLU A 13 -28.76 8.36 -4.90
CA GLU A 13 -28.97 9.81 -4.83
C GLU A 13 -28.80 10.49 -6.18
N ILE A 14 -27.78 10.09 -6.96
CA ILE A 14 -27.56 10.59 -8.32
C ILE A 14 -28.75 10.17 -9.20
N VAL A 15 -29.12 8.89 -9.19
CA VAL A 15 -30.20 8.35 -10.05
C VAL A 15 -31.57 8.94 -9.71
N LYS A 16 -31.81 9.34 -8.44
CA LYS A 16 -33.04 10.04 -8.02
C LYS A 16 -33.16 11.47 -8.57
N ARG A 17 -32.09 12.08 -9.11
CA ARG A 17 -32.11 13.44 -9.63
C ARG A 17 -32.56 13.47 -11.09
N PRO A 18 -33.44 14.41 -11.51
CA PRO A 18 -33.83 14.54 -12.93
C PRO A 18 -32.65 14.74 -13.90
N HIS A 19 -31.52 15.27 -13.40
CA HIS A 19 -30.33 15.57 -14.16
C HIS A 19 -29.24 14.48 -14.01
N ALA A 20 -29.57 13.29 -13.49
CA ALA A 20 -28.63 12.18 -13.26
C ALA A 20 -27.74 11.90 -14.48
N TYR A 21 -28.34 11.85 -15.67
CA TYR A 21 -27.62 11.62 -16.91
C TYR A 21 -26.53 12.67 -17.18
N LEU A 22 -26.82 13.96 -16.93
CA LEU A 22 -25.86 15.05 -17.12
C LEU A 22 -24.72 14.98 -16.10
N ILE A 23 -25.02 14.64 -14.84
CA ILE A 23 -24.02 14.42 -13.79
C ILE A 23 -23.06 13.29 -14.19
N MET A 24 -23.60 12.17 -14.68
CA MET A 24 -22.79 11.02 -15.11
C MET A 24 -21.93 11.37 -16.33
N GLN A 25 -22.45 12.14 -17.30
CA GLN A 25 -21.66 12.61 -18.44
C GLN A 25 -20.52 13.54 -18.00
N GLN A 26 -20.80 14.49 -17.10
CA GLN A 26 -19.78 15.39 -16.57
C GLN A 26 -18.68 14.62 -15.81
N ALA A 27 -19.06 13.66 -14.96
CA ALA A 27 -18.10 12.80 -14.26
C ALA A 27 -17.24 12.00 -15.25
N LYS A 28 -17.85 11.44 -16.30
CA LYS A 28 -17.13 10.70 -17.34
C LYS A 28 -16.13 11.60 -18.09
N THR A 29 -16.49 12.84 -18.40
CA THR A 29 -15.57 13.81 -19.01
C THR A 29 -14.37 14.07 -18.11
N ILE A 30 -14.61 14.37 -16.82
CA ILE A 30 -13.55 14.62 -15.84
C ILE A 30 -12.61 13.42 -15.74
N LEU A 31 -13.15 12.21 -15.57
CA LEU A 31 -12.34 10.98 -15.49
C LEU A 31 -11.59 10.68 -16.80
N GLY A 32 -12.15 11.08 -17.95
CA GLY A 32 -11.48 11.01 -19.25
C GLY A 32 -10.24 11.91 -19.31
N ASP A 33 -10.36 13.15 -18.86
CA ASP A 33 -9.26 14.11 -18.79
C ASP A 33 -8.19 13.65 -17.77
N GLU A 34 -8.62 13.13 -16.61
CA GLU A 34 -7.73 12.51 -15.63
C GLU A 34 -6.93 11.35 -16.23
N ASN A 35 -7.59 10.45 -16.98
CA ASN A 35 -6.89 9.35 -17.63
C ASN A 35 -5.85 9.85 -18.64
N GLN A 36 -6.12 10.93 -19.39
CA GLN A 36 -5.10 11.53 -20.25
C GLN A 36 -3.92 12.09 -19.46
N LYS A 37 -4.17 12.74 -18.32
CA LYS A 37 -3.09 13.19 -17.41
C LYS A 37 -2.29 12.01 -16.86
N ARG A 38 -2.96 10.92 -16.48
CA ARG A 38 -2.33 9.69 -15.97
C ARG A 38 -1.43 9.02 -17.02
N GLN A 39 -1.86 8.96 -18.28
CA GLN A 39 -1.01 8.48 -19.38
C GLN A 39 0.20 9.39 -19.60
N LYS A 40 0.05 10.72 -19.47
CA LYS A 40 1.21 11.63 -19.52
C LYS A 40 2.16 11.39 -18.35
N PHE A 41 1.64 11.21 -17.13
CA PHE A 41 2.41 10.88 -15.94
C PHE A 41 3.32 9.67 -16.17
N TYR A 42 2.81 8.57 -16.72
CA TYR A 42 3.62 7.39 -17.04
C TYR A 42 4.76 7.65 -18.03
N ASN A 43 4.60 8.62 -18.94
CA ASN A 43 5.64 8.97 -19.91
C ASN A 43 6.66 9.97 -19.35
N THR A 44 6.36 10.62 -18.23
CA THR A 44 7.19 11.67 -17.63
C THR A 44 7.81 11.29 -16.30
N ILE A 45 7.30 10.25 -15.63
CA ILE A 45 7.86 9.80 -14.36
C ILE A 45 9.30 9.32 -14.58
N SER A 46 10.19 9.83 -13.72
CA SER A 46 11.60 9.46 -13.72
C SER A 46 11.86 8.51 -12.56
N GLU A 47 12.71 7.51 -12.78
CA GLU A 47 13.22 6.64 -11.71
C GLU A 47 13.89 7.42 -10.56
N ASN A 48 14.25 8.69 -10.76
CA ASN A 48 14.91 9.52 -9.76
C ASN A 48 13.96 10.20 -8.77
N GLN A 49 12.64 10.17 -9.00
CA GLN A 49 11.66 10.90 -8.19
C GLN A 49 10.55 9.97 -7.72
N LYS A 50 10.25 9.99 -6.41
CA LYS A 50 9.09 9.31 -5.84
C LYS A 50 7.84 10.14 -6.16
N ALA A 51 6.90 9.57 -6.91
CA ALA A 51 5.70 10.27 -7.38
C ALA A 51 4.48 9.36 -7.46
N GLU A 52 3.33 9.90 -7.06
CA GLU A 52 2.04 9.20 -7.05
C GLU A 52 1.03 9.96 -7.93
N PHE A 53 0.02 9.25 -8.45
CA PHE A 53 -1.09 9.84 -9.16
C PHE A 53 -2.37 9.63 -8.36
N ILE A 54 -2.89 10.70 -7.75
CA ILE A 54 -4.00 10.61 -6.80
C ILE A 54 -5.10 11.58 -7.23
N ASN A 55 -6.28 11.03 -7.55
CA ASN A 55 -7.49 11.78 -7.94
C ASN A 55 -7.26 12.83 -9.03
N GLY A 56 -6.46 12.50 -10.05
CA GLY A 56 -6.21 13.39 -11.18
C GLY A 56 -4.97 14.28 -11.06
N GLU A 57 -4.28 14.24 -9.92
CA GLU A 57 -3.13 15.08 -9.61
C GLU A 57 -1.84 14.25 -9.42
N ILE A 58 -0.71 14.81 -9.83
CA ILE A 58 0.61 14.20 -9.61
C ILE A 58 1.16 14.74 -8.29
N ILE A 59 1.41 13.84 -7.33
CA ILE A 59 1.94 14.15 -6.02
C ILE A 59 3.41 13.77 -5.99
N ILE A 60 4.29 14.77 -5.82
CA ILE A 60 5.73 14.58 -5.72
C ILE A 60 6.12 14.57 -4.25
N HIS A 61 6.84 13.53 -3.83
CA HIS A 61 7.30 13.40 -2.44
C HIS A 61 8.68 14.02 -2.23
N SER A 62 8.84 14.67 -1.09
CA SER A 62 10.13 15.18 -0.63
C SER A 62 10.98 14.05 -0.02
N PRO A 63 12.31 14.21 0.08
CA PRO A 63 13.15 13.24 0.78
C PRO A 63 12.66 12.94 2.19
N VAL A 64 12.74 11.66 2.58
CA VAL A 64 12.28 11.16 3.87
C VAL A 64 13.28 11.46 4.99
N ARG A 65 12.77 11.51 6.23
CA ARG A 65 13.62 11.61 7.42
C ARG A 65 14.36 10.31 7.68
N GLN A 66 15.53 10.39 8.31
CA GLN A 66 16.34 9.22 8.65
C GLN A 66 15.57 8.17 9.46
N LEU A 67 14.73 8.60 10.42
CA LEU A 67 13.92 7.70 11.24
C LEU A 67 12.94 6.86 10.39
N HIS A 68 12.19 7.50 9.48
CA HIS A 68 11.31 6.81 8.54
C HIS A 68 12.12 5.82 7.69
N ASN A 69 13.21 6.27 7.06
CA ASN A 69 14.03 5.40 6.20
C ASN A 69 14.59 4.18 6.95
N GLN A 70 15.01 4.37 8.20
CA GLN A 70 15.51 3.30 9.05
C GLN A 70 14.42 2.27 9.40
N THR A 71 13.22 2.73 9.76
CA THR A 71 12.06 1.87 10.05
C THR A 71 11.66 1.09 8.79
N THR A 72 11.55 1.75 7.64
CA THR A 72 11.26 1.09 6.35
C THR A 72 12.29 0.01 6.04
N LEU A 73 13.58 0.31 6.19
CA LEU A 73 14.67 -0.65 5.97
C LEU A 73 14.56 -1.88 6.90
N PHE A 74 14.21 -1.67 8.17
CA PHE A 74 14.11 -2.75 9.16
C PHE A 74 12.98 -3.72 8.83
N ILE A 75 11.82 -3.19 8.43
CA ILE A 75 10.67 -4.00 8.02
C ILE A 75 11.01 -4.73 6.71
N ALA A 76 11.50 -3.99 5.70
CA ALA A 76 11.81 -4.55 4.39
C ALA A 76 12.83 -5.69 4.49
N ARG A 77 13.84 -5.56 5.35
CA ARG A 77 14.85 -6.60 5.59
C ARG A 77 14.24 -7.89 6.13
N LEU A 78 13.39 -7.81 7.15
CA LEU A 78 12.77 -8.99 7.75
C LEU A 78 11.80 -9.65 6.78
N LEU A 79 10.99 -8.83 6.11
CA LEU A 79 9.99 -9.29 5.15
C LEU A 79 10.64 -9.95 3.94
N SER A 80 11.61 -9.30 3.29
CA SER A 80 12.28 -9.86 2.11
C SER A 80 13.03 -11.13 2.44
N ALA A 81 13.79 -11.17 3.55
CA ALA A 81 14.51 -12.37 3.96
C ALA A 81 13.57 -13.58 4.16
N PHE A 82 12.41 -13.36 4.79
CA PHE A 82 11.42 -14.42 4.98
C PHE A 82 10.79 -14.86 3.65
N VAL A 83 10.34 -13.91 2.84
CA VAL A 83 9.71 -14.18 1.54
C VAL A 83 10.66 -14.94 0.61
N ASP A 84 11.93 -14.54 0.56
CA ASP A 84 12.95 -15.15 -0.29
C ASP A 84 13.29 -16.57 0.19
N LYS A 85 13.51 -16.74 1.50
CA LYS A 85 13.84 -18.04 2.11
C LYS A 85 12.79 -19.10 1.80
N TYR A 86 11.51 -18.74 1.87
CA TYR A 86 10.40 -19.68 1.63
C TYR A 86 9.82 -19.57 0.20
N SER A 87 10.42 -18.75 -0.67
CA SER A 87 9.98 -18.56 -2.07
C SER A 87 8.48 -18.26 -2.22
N LEU A 88 7.98 -17.34 -1.39
CA LEU A 88 6.55 -17.04 -1.22
C LEU A 88 5.99 -16.02 -2.21
N GLY A 89 6.85 -15.26 -2.89
CA GLY A 89 6.40 -14.18 -3.75
C GLY A 89 7.49 -13.18 -4.09
N TYR A 90 7.08 -11.93 -4.23
CA TYR A 90 7.97 -10.80 -4.49
C TYR A 90 7.69 -9.69 -3.48
N THR A 91 8.76 -9.15 -2.89
CA THR A 91 8.70 -7.99 -1.98
C THR A 91 9.17 -6.74 -2.73
N GLY A 92 8.27 -5.77 -2.85
CA GLY A 92 8.57 -4.44 -3.39
C GLY A 92 8.94 -3.46 -2.29
N PHE A 93 9.86 -2.53 -2.58
CA PHE A 93 10.30 -1.49 -1.64
C PHE A 93 10.63 -0.17 -2.36
N GLU A 94 10.40 0.95 -1.66
CA GLU A 94 10.69 2.37 -2.00
C GLU A 94 10.16 2.95 -3.32
N LYS A 95 10.21 2.24 -4.46
CA LYS A 95 9.87 2.79 -5.80
C LYS A 95 9.10 1.81 -6.69
N ILE A 96 8.18 1.05 -6.09
CA ILE A 96 7.28 0.17 -6.84
C ILE A 96 5.98 0.92 -7.09
N LEU A 97 5.76 1.34 -8.34
CA LEU A 97 4.53 2.00 -8.74
C LEU A 97 3.42 0.96 -8.94
N ILE A 98 2.49 0.89 -7.99
CA ILE A 98 1.29 0.07 -8.11
C ILE A 98 0.17 0.86 -8.79
N SER A 99 -0.59 0.19 -9.63
CA SER A 99 -1.69 0.79 -10.38
C SER A 99 -3.02 0.21 -9.95
N LEU A 100 -3.89 1.07 -9.42
CA LEU A 100 -5.27 0.77 -9.09
C LEU A 100 -6.21 1.34 -10.17
N THR A 101 -7.52 1.28 -9.95
CA THR A 101 -8.51 1.65 -10.99
C THR A 101 -8.37 3.11 -11.41
N ARG A 102 -8.22 4.04 -10.45
CA ARG A 102 -8.11 5.48 -10.71
C ARG A 102 -6.74 6.07 -10.34
N ASN A 103 -6.10 5.50 -9.31
CA ASN A 103 -4.91 6.05 -8.69
C ASN A 103 -3.70 5.14 -8.88
N ASP A 104 -2.51 5.73 -8.80
CA ASP A 104 -1.22 5.03 -8.74
C ASP A 104 -0.46 5.46 -7.50
N TYR A 105 0.10 4.49 -6.78
CA TYR A 105 0.77 4.71 -5.52
C TYR A 105 2.16 4.09 -5.50
N GLU A 106 3.04 4.62 -4.67
CA GLU A 106 4.37 4.07 -4.41
C GLU A 106 4.45 3.74 -2.91
N PRO A 107 3.83 2.62 -2.48
CA PRO A 107 3.85 2.22 -1.08
C PRO A 107 5.29 1.99 -0.63
N ASP A 108 5.59 2.28 0.64
CA ASP A 108 6.93 2.11 1.18
C ASP A 108 7.40 0.67 1.07
N ILE A 109 6.52 -0.29 1.37
CA ILE A 109 6.75 -1.72 1.21
C ILE A 109 5.45 -2.38 0.73
N CYS A 110 5.56 -3.31 -0.21
CA CYS A 110 4.45 -4.15 -0.62
C CYS A 110 4.89 -5.58 -0.91
N PHE A 111 3.93 -6.51 -0.85
CA PHE A 111 4.17 -7.92 -1.15
C PHE A 111 3.15 -8.43 -2.17
N PHE A 112 3.65 -9.24 -3.10
CA PHE A 112 2.87 -9.92 -4.12
C PHE A 112 3.04 -11.42 -3.95
N LYS A 113 1.94 -12.15 -3.79
CA LYS A 113 1.93 -13.62 -3.73
C LYS A 113 2.56 -14.21 -4.99
N LYS A 114 3.18 -15.39 -4.83
CA LYS A 114 3.87 -16.12 -5.90
C LYS A 114 3.09 -16.20 -7.22
N GLU A 115 1.79 -16.50 -7.17
CA GLU A 115 0.98 -16.64 -8.38
C GLU A 115 0.80 -15.33 -9.14
N LYS A 116 0.84 -14.19 -8.44
CA LYS A 116 0.80 -12.85 -9.02
C LYS A 116 2.18 -12.46 -9.56
N SER A 117 3.24 -12.65 -8.76
CA SER A 117 4.59 -12.21 -9.09
C SER A 117 5.27 -13.03 -10.20
N LYS A 118 4.89 -14.30 -10.42
CA LYS A 118 5.37 -15.12 -11.56
C LYS A 118 5.16 -14.46 -12.94
N LYS A 119 4.22 -13.52 -13.04
CA LYS A 119 3.89 -12.81 -14.29
C LYS A 119 4.73 -11.55 -14.50
N PHE A 120 5.54 -11.16 -13.52
CA PHE A 120 6.34 -9.95 -13.59
C PHE A 120 7.46 -10.10 -14.61
N LYS A 121 7.77 -8.97 -15.25
CA LYS A 121 8.88 -8.85 -16.19
C LYS A 121 9.96 -8.02 -15.53
N SER A 122 11.23 -8.28 -15.87
CA SER A 122 12.36 -7.52 -15.34
C SER A 122 12.32 -6.03 -15.70
N SER A 123 11.68 -5.67 -16.82
CA SER A 123 11.49 -4.29 -17.27
C SER A 123 10.16 -3.67 -16.84
N GLN A 124 9.41 -4.31 -15.94
CA GLN A 124 8.12 -3.81 -15.50
C GLN A 124 8.29 -2.60 -14.59
N ILE A 125 7.63 -1.50 -14.93
CA ILE A 125 7.61 -0.26 -14.14
C ILE A 125 6.32 -0.18 -13.31
N ILE A 126 5.20 -0.63 -13.89
CA ILE A 126 3.87 -0.55 -13.29
C ILE A 126 3.42 -1.94 -12.83
N PHE A 127 3.04 -2.04 -11.56
CA PHE A 127 2.65 -3.28 -10.90
C PHE A 127 1.13 -3.31 -10.65
N PRO A 128 0.52 -4.50 -10.60
CA PRO A 128 -0.89 -4.63 -10.22
C PRO A 128 -1.10 -4.29 -8.74
N SER A 129 -2.34 -4.35 -8.26
CA SER A 129 -2.63 -4.29 -6.81
C SER A 129 -1.85 -5.40 -6.05
N PRO A 130 -1.10 -5.05 -4.99
CA PRO A 130 -0.40 -6.03 -4.14
C PRO A 130 -1.38 -6.82 -3.26
N ASP A 131 -0.87 -7.83 -2.57
CA ASP A 131 -1.65 -8.61 -1.60
C ASP A 131 -1.52 -8.03 -0.18
N PHE A 132 -0.40 -7.38 0.12
CA PHE A 132 -0.11 -6.76 1.41
C PHE A 132 0.68 -5.47 1.21
N ILE A 133 0.32 -4.40 1.92
CA ILE A 133 1.02 -3.11 1.95
C ILE A 133 1.43 -2.75 3.37
N ILE A 134 2.58 -2.10 3.50
CA ILE A 134 3.01 -1.41 4.72
C ILE A 134 3.38 0.03 4.35
N GLU A 135 2.78 1.00 5.03
CA GLU A 135 3.15 2.41 4.93
C GLU A 135 3.78 2.87 6.25
N VAL A 136 4.92 3.56 6.16
CA VAL A 136 5.62 4.11 7.33
C VAL A 136 5.29 5.59 7.41
N LEU A 137 4.61 5.98 8.49
CA LEU A 137 4.12 7.34 8.63
C LEU A 137 5.26 8.37 8.61
N SER A 138 4.94 9.48 7.96
CA SER A 138 5.71 10.71 8.04
C SER A 138 4.74 11.88 8.20
N LYS A 139 5.22 13.03 8.70
CA LYS A 139 4.40 14.24 8.84
C LYS A 139 3.73 14.69 7.53
N SER A 140 4.33 14.35 6.38
CA SER A 140 3.82 14.70 5.05
C SER A 140 2.80 13.71 4.50
N THR A 141 2.85 12.44 4.89
CA THR A 141 2.06 11.38 4.26
C THR A 141 0.93 10.85 5.13
N GLU A 142 0.99 11.05 6.45
CA GLU A 142 0.03 10.45 7.40
C GLU A 142 -1.44 10.67 7.05
N LYS A 143 -1.80 11.90 6.67
CA LYS A 143 -3.17 12.23 6.27
C LYS A 143 -3.63 11.40 5.06
N THR A 144 -2.72 11.14 4.12
CA THR A 144 -3.01 10.40 2.90
C THR A 144 -3.05 8.90 3.18
N ASP A 145 -2.09 8.39 3.96
CA ASP A 145 -1.93 6.97 4.32
C ASP A 145 -3.11 6.46 5.17
N ARG A 146 -3.64 7.31 6.06
CA ARG A 146 -4.84 7.05 6.88
C ARG A 146 -6.17 7.41 6.20
N GLY A 147 -6.10 8.14 5.09
CA GLY A 147 -7.26 8.65 4.38
C GLY A 147 -7.45 7.95 3.06
N ILE A 148 -7.18 8.67 1.97
CA ILE A 148 -7.48 8.19 0.62
C ILE A 148 -6.80 6.86 0.27
N LYS A 149 -5.55 6.63 0.70
CA LYS A 149 -4.88 5.35 0.44
C LYS A 149 -5.57 4.21 1.17
N PHE A 150 -5.91 4.40 2.43
CA PHE A 150 -6.67 3.42 3.22
C PHE A 150 -7.96 3.01 2.50
N ASP A 151 -8.77 4.00 2.10
CA ASP A 151 -10.04 3.76 1.40
C ASP A 151 -9.83 3.08 0.04
N ASP A 152 -8.82 3.49 -0.73
CA ASP A 152 -8.57 2.93 -2.06
C ASP A 152 -7.98 1.52 -1.99
N TYR A 153 -7.11 1.24 -1.02
CA TYR A 153 -6.59 -0.11 -0.76
C TYR A 153 -7.71 -1.07 -0.33
N GLU A 154 -8.62 -0.62 0.53
CA GLU A 154 -9.82 -1.37 0.92
C GLU A 154 -10.71 -1.66 -0.30
N ALA A 155 -10.98 -0.64 -1.12
CA ALA A 155 -11.80 -0.75 -2.32
C ALA A 155 -11.19 -1.65 -3.42
N HIS A 156 -9.87 -1.85 -3.38
CA HIS A 156 -9.14 -2.73 -4.29
C HIS A 156 -8.82 -4.11 -3.69
N ALA A 157 -9.44 -4.43 -2.55
CA ALA A 157 -9.32 -5.70 -1.86
C ALA A 157 -7.87 -6.12 -1.56
N ILE A 158 -7.01 -5.17 -1.21
CA ILE A 158 -5.69 -5.49 -0.68
C ILE A 158 -5.91 -6.15 0.68
N GLU A 159 -5.45 -7.38 0.85
CA GLU A 159 -5.90 -8.29 1.93
C GLU A 159 -5.42 -7.84 3.32
N GLU A 160 -4.27 -7.18 3.38
CA GLU A 160 -3.67 -6.69 4.63
C GLU A 160 -3.00 -5.34 4.41
N TYR A 161 -3.12 -4.46 5.40
CA TYR A 161 -2.52 -3.14 5.38
C TYR A 161 -1.96 -2.81 6.76
N TRP A 162 -0.66 -2.48 6.83
CA TRP A 162 -0.04 -2.01 8.07
C TRP A 162 0.28 -0.52 7.95
N ILE A 163 -0.07 0.22 8.99
CA ILE A 163 0.36 1.61 9.18
C ILE A 163 1.35 1.62 10.35
N VAL A 164 2.58 2.04 10.09
CA VAL A 164 3.67 2.03 11.07
C VAL A 164 4.00 3.46 11.48
N ASP A 165 3.86 3.77 12.76
CA ASP A 165 4.27 5.06 13.32
C ASP A 165 5.66 4.93 13.96
N PRO A 166 6.72 5.49 13.34
CA PRO A 166 8.07 5.40 13.89
C PRO A 166 8.32 6.36 15.05
N GLU A 167 7.54 7.44 15.20
CA GLU A 167 7.66 8.37 16.34
C GLU A 167 7.04 7.74 17.60
N MET A 168 5.88 7.10 17.46
CA MET A 168 5.17 6.43 18.55
C MET A 168 5.60 4.97 18.74
N GLN A 169 6.41 4.42 17.84
CA GLN A 169 6.82 3.02 17.81
C GLN A 169 5.64 2.05 17.85
N THR A 170 4.60 2.34 17.07
CA THR A 170 3.40 1.48 16.98
C THR A 170 3.19 0.95 15.58
N ILE A 171 2.56 -0.22 15.49
CA ILE A 171 2.05 -0.78 14.25
C ILE A 171 0.54 -0.96 14.39
N GLU A 172 -0.19 -0.43 13.43
CA GLU A 172 -1.62 -0.67 13.23
C GLU A 172 -1.79 -1.70 12.13
N GLN A 173 -2.44 -2.80 12.46
CA GLN A 173 -2.68 -3.92 11.56
C GLN A 173 -4.14 -3.93 11.14
N TYR A 174 -4.37 -3.80 9.84
CA TYR A 174 -5.68 -3.91 9.23
C TYR A 174 -5.77 -5.17 8.36
N HIS A 175 -6.82 -5.96 8.55
CA HIS A 175 -7.13 -7.11 7.70
C HIS A 175 -8.47 -6.92 7.02
N LEU A 176 -8.55 -7.27 5.75
CA LEU A 176 -9.76 -7.14 4.96
C LEU A 176 -10.74 -8.28 5.28
N GLU A 177 -11.85 -7.95 5.91
CA GLU A 177 -12.94 -8.87 6.20
C GLU A 177 -14.25 -8.34 5.62
N ASN A 178 -14.95 -9.15 4.82
CA ASN A 178 -16.20 -8.75 4.17
C ASN A 178 -16.09 -7.40 3.42
N ASN A 179 -14.99 -7.22 2.67
CA ASN A 179 -14.68 -6.01 1.90
C ASN A 179 -14.51 -4.74 2.74
N ARG A 180 -14.19 -4.89 4.04
CA ARG A 180 -13.90 -3.77 4.94
C ARG A 180 -12.63 -4.07 5.72
N TYR A 181 -11.79 -3.08 5.89
CA TYR A 181 -10.69 -3.19 6.82
C TYR A 181 -11.21 -3.20 8.24
N LYS A 182 -10.78 -4.21 8.99
CA LYS A 182 -10.90 -4.25 10.45
C LYS A 182 -9.53 -4.01 11.05
N GLU A 183 -9.49 -3.10 12.02
CA GLU A 183 -8.31 -2.98 12.89
C GLU A 183 -8.23 -4.24 13.75
N ILE A 184 -7.21 -5.05 13.50
CA ILE A 184 -6.96 -6.27 14.28
C ILE A 184 -6.21 -5.90 15.56
N ARG A 185 -5.23 -5.01 15.43
CA ARG A 185 -4.35 -4.63 16.53
C ARG A 185 -3.70 -3.27 16.26
N LYS A 186 -3.56 -2.47 17.31
CA LYS A 186 -2.61 -1.35 17.39
C LYS A 186 -1.68 -1.63 18.55
N SER A 187 -0.38 -1.75 18.32
CA SER A 187 0.54 -2.12 19.40
C SER A 187 1.95 -1.60 19.21
N ASP A 188 2.59 -1.36 20.35
CA ASP A 188 3.99 -0.99 20.55
C ASP A 188 4.86 -2.17 21.03
N ASP A 189 4.24 -3.31 21.33
CA ASP A 189 4.92 -4.47 21.93
C ASP A 189 4.49 -5.84 21.36
N GLY A 190 5.12 -6.90 21.89
CA GLY A 190 4.79 -8.28 21.55
C GLY A 190 5.15 -8.66 20.11
N VAL A 191 4.40 -9.59 19.53
CA VAL A 191 4.62 -10.14 18.18
C VAL A 191 3.45 -9.79 17.28
N ILE A 192 3.74 -9.26 16.09
CA ILE A 192 2.78 -9.06 15.01
C ILE A 192 2.90 -10.22 14.00
N ARG A 193 1.77 -10.70 13.48
CA ARG A 193 1.70 -11.86 12.57
C ARG A 193 0.95 -11.44 11.32
N SER A 194 1.51 -11.68 10.14
CA SER A 194 0.79 -11.41 8.89
C SER A 194 -0.35 -12.41 8.68
N PHE A 195 -1.46 -11.92 8.14
CA PHE A 195 -2.58 -12.72 7.66
C PHE A 195 -2.37 -13.19 6.21
N VAL A 196 -1.62 -12.41 5.42
CA VAL A 196 -1.36 -12.68 4.00
C VAL A 196 -0.17 -13.60 3.77
N ILE A 197 0.87 -13.47 4.59
CA ILE A 197 2.11 -14.23 4.50
C ILE A 197 2.14 -15.24 5.64
N GLU A 198 1.76 -16.47 5.31
CA GLU A 198 1.66 -17.55 6.28
C GLU A 198 2.97 -17.72 7.07
N ASN A 199 2.84 -17.86 8.39
CA ASN A 199 3.94 -17.98 9.35
C ASN A 199 4.88 -16.77 9.45
N PHE A 200 4.69 -15.69 8.70
CA PHE A 200 5.46 -14.48 8.89
C PHE A 200 5.03 -13.76 10.17
N ASN A 201 5.94 -13.70 11.14
CA ASN A 201 5.71 -13.02 12.39
C ASN A 201 7.01 -12.41 12.93
N ILE A 202 6.93 -11.21 13.48
CA ILE A 202 8.08 -10.45 13.96
C ILE A 202 7.75 -9.76 15.30
N PRO A 203 8.72 -9.58 16.20
CA PRO A 203 8.53 -8.70 17.36
C PRO A 203 8.28 -7.26 16.90
N VAL A 204 7.30 -6.56 17.47
CA VAL A 204 7.00 -5.16 17.12
C VAL A 204 8.23 -4.28 17.34
N SER A 205 8.94 -4.48 18.45
CA SER A 205 10.18 -3.78 18.77
C SER A 205 11.31 -3.97 17.75
N SER A 206 11.30 -5.06 16.97
CA SER A 206 12.30 -5.31 15.92
C SER A 206 12.14 -4.38 14.70
N VAL A 207 11.01 -3.67 14.59
CA VAL A 207 10.76 -2.65 13.56
C VAL A 207 11.42 -1.31 13.90
N PHE A 208 11.69 -1.06 15.18
CA PHE A 208 12.19 0.23 15.67
C PHE A 208 13.60 0.18 16.27
N ASN A 209 14.13 -1.02 16.57
CA ASN A 209 15.43 -1.21 17.18
C ASN A 209 16.35 -2.10 16.33
N LYS A 210 17.58 -1.64 16.04
CA LYS A 210 18.53 -2.34 15.17
C LYS A 210 18.95 -3.70 15.72
N ASP A 211 19.26 -3.80 17.00
CA ASP A 211 19.78 -5.04 17.59
C ASP A 211 18.69 -6.10 17.63
N LEU A 212 17.46 -5.70 17.99
CA LEU A 212 16.29 -6.57 17.94
C LEU A 212 15.92 -6.97 16.50
N ASN A 213 16.09 -6.06 15.54
CA ASN A 213 15.93 -6.38 14.11
C ASN A 213 16.92 -7.47 13.67
N MET A 214 18.21 -7.33 14.03
CA MET A 214 19.22 -8.32 13.67
C MET A 214 19.00 -9.67 14.35
N GLN A 215 18.52 -9.68 15.60
CA GLN A 215 18.12 -10.90 16.30
C GLN A 215 16.96 -11.60 15.57
N ALA A 216 15.90 -10.86 15.25
CA ALA A 216 14.75 -11.39 14.51
C ALA A 216 15.16 -11.94 13.14
N LEU A 217 16.03 -11.24 12.41
CA LEU A 217 16.58 -11.71 11.15
C LEU A 217 17.35 -13.03 11.30
N SER A 218 18.21 -13.13 12.32
CA SER A 218 18.95 -14.36 12.61
C SER A 218 18.01 -15.53 12.86
N SER A 219 16.93 -15.32 13.62
CA SER A 219 15.90 -16.32 13.83
C SER A 219 15.21 -16.73 12.53
N ILE A 220 14.83 -15.77 11.67
CA ILE A 220 14.24 -16.06 10.35
C ILE A 220 15.20 -16.92 9.51
N LEU A 221 16.49 -16.58 9.47
CA LEU A 221 17.47 -17.29 8.65
C LEU A 221 17.83 -18.67 9.20
N SER A 222 17.73 -18.88 10.51
CA SER A 222 18.09 -20.15 11.17
C SER A 222 16.94 -21.17 11.26
N SER A 223 15.69 -20.76 11.01
CA SER A 223 14.49 -21.61 11.13
C SER A 223 14.25 -22.58 9.97
#